data_AF-A0A9P8Z6T7-F1
#
_entry.id   AF-A0A9P8Z6T7-F1
#
_cell.length_a   1.000
_cell.length_b   1.000
_cell.length_c   1.000
_cell.angle_alpha   90.00
_cell.angle_beta   90.00
_cell.angle_gamma   90.00
#
_symmetry.space_group_name_H-M   'P 1'
#
loop_
_entity.id
_entity.type
_entity.pdbx_description
1 polymer ?
#
loop_
_entity_poly.entity_id
_entity_poly.type
_entity_poly.pdbx_seq_one_letter_code
_entity_poly.pdbx_strand_id
1 'polypeptide(L)'
;MAVGPREAASPLTVASIARTQQFDGGFPADSSFPIDHLQLQKIPATPAALVGAGDVLMALWHTILALVVLKKRFSTTDERESWELIDEKAREWAMEKIDNVLDVGNREEAAMLLAKWLEIAESGI
;
A
#
# COMPACT_ATOMS: atom_id res chain seq x y z
N MET A 1 -38.09 12.93 -1.15
CA MET A 1 -37.00 12.17 -1.79
C MET A 1 -36.29 11.41 -0.69
N ALA A 2 -36.40 10.08 -0.68
CA ALA A 2 -35.77 9.25 0.34
C ALA A 2 -34.25 9.25 0.08
N VAL A 3 -33.49 9.80 1.02
CA VAL A 3 -32.04 9.54 1.12
C VAL A 3 -31.90 8.06 1.44
N GLY A 4 -31.49 7.27 0.47
CA GLY A 4 -31.20 5.85 0.65
C GLY A 4 -30.18 5.66 1.78
N PRO A 5 -30.20 4.52 2.48
CA PRO A 5 -29.21 4.24 3.51
C PRO A 5 -27.83 4.39 2.88
N ARG A 6 -26.99 5.27 3.45
CA ARG A 6 -25.54 5.29 3.20
C ARG A 6 -25.09 3.84 3.26
N GLU A 7 -24.63 3.28 2.14
CA GLU A 7 -24.04 1.95 2.12
C GLU A 7 -22.98 1.94 3.23
N ALA A 8 -23.21 1.09 4.24
CA ALA A 8 -22.22 0.87 5.27
C ALA A 8 -20.96 0.41 4.55
N ALA A 9 -19.90 1.22 4.60
CA ALA A 9 -18.63 0.87 3.98
C ALA A 9 -18.27 -0.55 4.39
N SER A 10 -18.14 -1.45 3.40
CA SER A 10 -17.82 -2.84 3.68
C SER A 10 -16.59 -2.90 4.60
N PRO A 11 -16.61 -3.74 5.65
CA PRO A 11 -15.50 -3.81 6.58
C PRO A 11 -14.21 -4.16 5.81
N LEU A 12 -13.13 -3.46 6.13
CA LEU A 12 -11.83 -3.78 5.57
C LEU A 12 -11.42 -5.18 6.03
N THR A 13 -11.15 -6.06 5.07
CA THR A 13 -10.71 -7.45 5.30
C THR A 13 -9.45 -7.73 4.48
N VAL A 14 -8.67 -8.75 4.88
CA VAL A 14 -7.54 -9.22 4.07
C VAL A 14 -8.00 -9.56 2.64
N ALA A 15 -9.15 -10.22 2.50
CA ALA A 15 -9.71 -10.57 1.19
C ALA A 15 -10.08 -9.35 0.33
N SER A 16 -10.58 -8.26 0.93
CA SER A 16 -10.86 -7.04 0.15
C SER A 16 -9.59 -6.36 -0.33
N ILE A 17 -8.50 -6.40 0.46
CA ILE A 17 -7.19 -5.89 0.05
C ILE A 17 -6.57 -6.80 -1.02
N ALA A 18 -6.65 -8.13 -0.85
CA ALA A 18 -6.11 -9.09 -1.81
C ALA A 18 -6.72 -8.92 -3.22
N ARG A 19 -8.02 -8.64 -3.30
CA ARG A 19 -8.74 -8.46 -4.58
C ARG A 19 -8.28 -7.27 -5.39
N THR A 20 -7.66 -6.29 -4.75
CA THR A 20 -7.19 -5.05 -5.39
C THR A 20 -5.71 -5.09 -5.72
N GLN A 21 -4.98 -6.12 -5.25
CA GLN A 21 -3.60 -6.33 -5.67
C GLN A 21 -3.57 -6.76 -7.15
N GLN A 22 -2.76 -6.07 -7.94
CA GLN A 22 -2.57 -6.41 -9.35
C GLN A 22 -1.71 -7.66 -9.51
N PHE A 23 -1.72 -8.24 -10.71
CA PHE A 23 -0.94 -9.46 -10.99
C PHE A 23 0.57 -9.26 -10.83
N ASP A 24 1.07 -8.04 -10.96
CA ASP A 24 2.47 -7.69 -10.73
C ASP A 24 2.82 -7.50 -9.25
N GLY A 25 1.84 -7.47 -8.35
CA GLY A 25 2.02 -7.29 -6.90
C GLY A 25 1.74 -5.88 -6.40
N GLY A 26 1.62 -4.91 -7.30
CA GLY A 26 1.35 -3.52 -6.95
C GLY A 26 -0.12 -3.27 -6.58
N PHE A 27 -0.35 -2.14 -5.93
CA PHE A 27 -1.67 -1.58 -5.68
C PHE A 27 -1.85 -0.30 -6.50
N PRO A 28 -2.91 -0.19 -7.31
CA PRO A 28 -3.13 0.98 -8.16
C PRO A 28 -3.43 2.22 -7.31
N ALA A 29 -3.04 3.39 -7.82
CA ALA A 29 -3.36 4.68 -7.23
C ALA A 29 -4.71 5.25 -7.70
N ASP A 30 -5.47 4.50 -8.49
CA ASP A 30 -6.73 4.91 -9.08
C ASP A 30 -7.94 4.47 -8.24
N SER A 31 -9.15 4.74 -8.75
CA SER A 31 -10.42 4.42 -8.08
C SER A 31 -10.68 2.93 -7.85
N SER A 32 -9.86 2.02 -8.38
CA SER A 32 -9.94 0.58 -8.09
C SER A 32 -9.34 0.21 -6.73
N PHE A 33 -8.50 1.08 -6.16
CA PHE A 33 -7.98 0.94 -4.80
C PHE A 33 -7.84 2.31 -4.11
N PRO A 34 -8.97 2.99 -3.82
CA PRO A 34 -8.94 4.27 -3.15
C PRO A 34 -8.29 4.11 -1.77
N ILE A 35 -7.38 5.04 -1.41
CA ILE A 35 -6.79 5.11 -0.06
C ILE A 35 -7.88 5.14 1.02
N ASP A 36 -9.07 5.67 0.70
CA ASP A 36 -10.22 5.65 1.59
C ASP A 36 -10.66 4.23 1.99
N HIS A 37 -10.43 3.22 1.13
CA HIS A 37 -10.66 1.80 1.48
C HIS A 37 -9.73 1.33 2.60
N LEU A 38 -8.55 1.91 2.75
CA LEU A 38 -7.63 1.55 3.82
C LEU A 38 -8.11 2.05 5.20
N GLN A 39 -9.21 2.83 5.25
CA GLN A 39 -9.83 3.34 6.47
C GLN A 39 -8.82 3.97 7.44
N LEU A 40 -7.85 4.70 6.87
CA LEU A 40 -6.80 5.37 7.60
C LEU A 40 -7.39 6.58 8.34
N GLN A 41 -7.12 6.68 9.64
CA GLN A 41 -7.51 7.88 10.41
C GLN A 41 -6.73 9.11 9.96
N LYS A 42 -5.50 8.90 9.49
CA LYS A 42 -4.63 9.91 8.93
C LYS A 42 -3.80 9.29 7.81
N ILE A 43 -3.84 9.91 6.63
CA ILE A 43 -2.98 9.50 5.52
C ILE A 43 -1.60 10.13 5.77
N PRO A 44 -0.52 9.34 5.87
CA PRO A 44 0.82 9.87 6.03
C PRO A 44 1.21 10.72 4.81
N ALA A 45 2.03 11.74 5.04
CA ALA A 45 2.52 12.58 3.96
C ALA A 45 3.36 11.74 2.99
N THR A 46 3.05 11.86 1.70
CA THR A 46 3.83 11.22 0.64
C THR A 46 5.29 11.72 0.70
N PRO A 47 6.29 10.82 0.67
CA PRO A 47 7.70 11.19 0.66
C PRO A 47 7.99 12.22 -0.44
N ALA A 48 8.85 13.21 -0.16
CA ALA A 48 9.17 14.27 -1.11
C ALA A 48 9.69 13.75 -2.47
N ALA A 49 10.38 12.60 -2.46
CA ALA A 49 10.84 11.90 -3.66
C ALA A 49 9.71 11.42 -4.58
N LEU A 50 8.48 11.32 -4.07
CA LEU A 50 7.28 10.87 -4.77
C LEU A 50 6.30 12.03 -5.01
N VAL A 51 6.57 13.24 -4.52
CA VAL A 51 5.69 14.41 -4.71
C VAL A 51 5.80 14.91 -6.15
N GLY A 52 4.67 14.97 -6.86
CA GLY A 52 4.63 15.35 -8.28
C GLY A 52 5.13 14.25 -9.23
N ALA A 53 5.34 13.05 -8.71
CA ALA A 53 5.72 11.90 -9.49
C ALA A 53 4.53 11.29 -10.23
N GLY A 54 4.77 10.70 -11.40
CA GLY A 54 3.73 10.08 -12.22
C GLY A 54 3.04 8.88 -11.56
N ASP A 55 2.01 8.36 -12.23
CA ASP A 55 1.09 7.35 -11.69
C ASP A 55 1.77 6.12 -11.07
N VAL A 56 2.90 5.68 -11.62
CA VAL A 56 3.68 4.53 -11.12
C VAL A 56 4.22 4.78 -9.71
N LEU A 57 4.72 5.98 -9.44
CA LEU A 57 5.28 6.35 -8.13
C LEU A 57 4.18 6.64 -7.10
N MET A 58 3.00 7.06 -7.57
CA MET A 58 1.80 7.10 -6.73
C MET A 58 1.32 5.69 -6.37
N ALA A 59 1.31 4.75 -7.32
CA ALA A 59 0.98 3.33 -7.07
C ALA A 59 1.98 2.70 -6.07
N LEU A 60 3.25 3.10 -6.15
CA LEU A 60 4.27 2.74 -5.15
C LEU A 60 3.92 3.20 -3.75
N TRP A 61 3.48 4.44 -3.59
CA TRP A 61 3.04 4.94 -2.30
C TRP A 61 1.77 4.22 -1.78
N HIS A 62 0.80 3.95 -2.65
CA HIS A 62 -0.41 3.19 -2.29
C HIS A 62 -0.09 1.77 -1.85
N THR A 63 0.85 1.12 -2.55
CA THR A 63 1.35 -0.21 -2.20
C THR A 63 1.96 -0.22 -0.80
N ILE A 64 2.79 0.79 -0.47
CA ILE A 64 3.39 0.92 0.86
C ILE A 64 2.33 1.13 1.94
N LEU A 65 1.33 1.97 1.69
CA LEU A 65 0.22 2.19 2.63
C LEU A 65 -0.59 0.89 2.84
N ALA A 66 -0.86 0.12 1.79
CA ALA A 66 -1.54 -1.17 1.89
C ALA A 66 -0.78 -2.17 2.75
N LEU A 67 0.56 -2.24 2.58
CA LEU A 67 1.42 -3.10 3.40
C LEU A 67 1.35 -2.76 4.88
N VAL A 68 1.41 -1.46 5.22
CA VAL A 68 1.33 -1.02 6.62
C VAL A 68 -0.04 -1.33 7.21
N VAL A 69 -1.10 -1.14 6.44
CA VAL A 69 -2.47 -1.46 6.86
C VAL A 69 -2.64 -2.95 7.10
N LEU A 70 -2.11 -3.80 6.22
CA LEU A 70 -2.10 -5.25 6.41
C LEU A 70 -1.45 -5.62 7.75
N LYS A 71 -0.24 -5.09 7.98
CA LYS A 71 0.53 -5.36 9.20
C LYS A 71 -0.13 -4.84 10.49
N LYS A 72 -0.69 -3.63 10.47
CA LYS A 72 -1.26 -3.01 11.69
C LYS A 72 -2.68 -3.46 12.01
N ARG A 73 -3.50 -3.76 11.00
CA ARG A 73 -4.91 -4.12 11.20
C ARG A 73 -5.13 -5.63 11.33
N PHE A 74 -4.30 -6.44 10.68
CA PHE A 74 -4.44 -7.89 10.65
C PHE A 74 -3.23 -8.57 11.29
N SER A 75 -2.87 -8.16 12.50
CA SER A 75 -1.64 -8.58 13.19
C SER A 75 -1.75 -9.92 13.92
N THR A 76 -2.92 -10.57 13.90
CA THR A 76 -3.08 -11.87 14.55
C THR A 76 -2.34 -12.95 13.74
N THR A 77 -1.85 -13.99 14.43
CA THR A 77 -1.04 -15.05 13.79
C THR A 77 -1.81 -15.74 12.65
N ASP A 78 -3.10 -16.02 12.84
CA ASP A 78 -3.95 -16.67 11.84
C ASP A 78 -4.20 -15.77 10.61
N GLU A 79 -4.29 -14.46 10.80
CA GLU A 79 -4.44 -13.51 9.70
C GLU A 79 -3.13 -13.27 8.96
N ARG A 80 -1.99 -13.37 9.65
CA ARG A 80 -0.66 -13.17 9.06
C ARG A 80 -0.38 -14.15 7.93
N GLU A 81 -0.67 -15.43 8.12
CA GLU A 81 -0.54 -16.43 7.04
C GLU A 81 -1.42 -16.08 5.83
N SER A 82 -2.55 -15.40 6.06
CA SER A 82 -3.49 -15.02 5.01
C SER A 82 -3.03 -13.83 4.17
N TRP A 83 -2.09 -13.01 4.65
CA TRP A 83 -1.56 -11.85 3.90
C TRP A 83 -0.06 -11.88 3.65
N GLU A 84 0.69 -12.85 4.17
CA GLU A 84 2.14 -12.93 4.00
C GLU A 84 2.57 -12.98 2.53
N LEU A 85 1.87 -13.77 1.71
CA LEU A 85 2.11 -13.82 0.26
C LEU A 85 1.78 -12.51 -0.46
N ILE A 86 0.79 -11.76 0.04
CA ILE A 86 0.42 -10.44 -0.49
C ILE A 86 1.54 -9.45 -0.19
N ASP A 87 2.03 -9.47 1.05
CA ASP A 87 3.11 -8.59 1.52
C ASP A 87 4.44 -8.88 0.79
N GLU A 88 4.80 -10.15 0.61
CA GLU A 88 6.01 -10.55 -0.11
C GLU A 88 6.00 -10.02 -1.55
N LYS A 89 4.92 -10.28 -2.28
CA LYS A 89 4.78 -9.87 -3.68
C LYS A 89 4.75 -8.35 -3.85
N ALA A 90 4.06 -7.65 -2.95
CA ALA A 90 4.02 -6.19 -2.95
C ALA A 90 5.38 -5.57 -2.61
N ARG A 91 6.15 -6.17 -1.70
CA ARG A 91 7.53 -5.75 -1.39
C ARG A 91 8.46 -5.96 -2.58
N GLU A 92 8.38 -7.11 -3.24
CA GLU A 92 9.19 -7.40 -4.43
C GLU A 92 8.92 -6.38 -5.53
N TRP A 93 7.64 -6.14 -5.83
CA TRP A 93 7.24 -5.12 -6.80
C TRP A 93 7.70 -3.72 -6.39
N ALA A 94 7.55 -3.34 -5.11
CA ALA A 94 7.98 -2.03 -4.64
C ALA A 94 9.50 -1.83 -4.76
N MET A 95 10.30 -2.85 -4.42
CA MET A 95 11.76 -2.81 -4.61
C MET A 95 12.11 -2.66 -6.09
N GLU A 96 11.46 -3.42 -6.97
CA GLU A 96 11.66 -3.33 -8.41
C GLU A 96 11.35 -1.93 -8.95
N LYS A 97 10.25 -1.29 -8.51
CA LYS A 97 9.90 0.07 -8.95
C LYS A 97 10.82 1.12 -8.35
N ILE A 98 11.30 0.97 -7.12
CA ILE A 98 12.29 1.88 -6.56
C ILE A 98 13.58 1.81 -7.38
N ASP A 99 14.07 0.61 -7.68
CA ASP A 99 15.30 0.42 -8.46
C ASP A 99 15.15 0.98 -9.89
N ASN A 100 14.08 0.59 -10.59
CA ASN A 100 13.88 0.95 -11.99
C ASN A 100 13.44 2.41 -12.23
N VAL A 101 12.68 3.01 -11.31
CA VAL A 101 12.09 4.34 -11.52
C VAL A 101 12.90 5.44 -10.86
N LEU A 102 13.51 5.17 -9.71
CA LEU A 102 14.40 6.14 -9.04
C LEU A 102 15.87 5.98 -9.44
N ASP A 103 16.21 4.96 -10.24
CA ASP A 103 17.56 4.70 -10.74
C ASP A 103 18.60 4.69 -9.61
N VAL A 104 18.27 4.01 -8.51
CA VAL A 104 19.15 3.91 -7.33
C VAL A 104 20.33 2.96 -7.56
N GLY A 105 20.34 2.25 -8.68
CA GLY A 105 21.50 1.53 -9.20
C GLY A 105 21.89 0.26 -8.44
N ASN A 106 21.21 -0.06 -7.33
CA ASN A 106 21.33 -1.35 -6.65
C ASN A 106 20.11 -1.67 -5.75
N ARG A 107 19.94 -2.98 -5.50
CA ARG A 107 18.84 -3.53 -4.69
C ARG A 107 18.93 -3.18 -3.20
N GLU A 108 20.12 -2.95 -2.66
CA GLU A 108 20.31 -2.62 -1.24
C GLU A 108 19.77 -1.22 -0.92
N GLU A 109 20.04 -0.24 -1.77
CA GLU A 109 19.51 1.12 -1.69
C GLU A 109 18.00 1.14 -1.87
N ALA A 110 17.48 0.36 -2.83
CA ALA A 110 16.04 0.19 -3.00
C ALA A 110 15.38 -0.36 -1.73
N ALA A 111 15.99 -1.36 -1.08
CA ALA A 111 15.50 -1.92 0.17
C ALA A 111 15.57 -0.92 1.34
N MET A 112 16.64 -0.12 1.43
CA MET A 112 16.78 0.92 2.46
C MET A 112 15.72 2.02 2.30
N LEU A 113 15.44 2.45 1.06
CA LEU A 113 14.39 3.43 0.78
C LEU A 113 13.00 2.87 1.09
N LEU A 114 12.73 1.62 0.69
CA LEU A 114 11.49 0.95 1.02
C LEU A 114 11.27 0.87 2.54
N ALA A 115 12.30 0.47 3.29
CA ALA A 115 12.23 0.41 4.76
C ALA A 115 11.93 1.79 5.35
N LYS A 116 12.64 2.84 4.91
CA LYS A 116 12.42 4.21 5.36
C LYS A 116 11.00 4.70 5.06
N TRP A 117 10.45 4.37 3.90
CA TRP A 117 9.10 4.78 3.53
C TRP A 117 8.02 4.00 4.27
N LEU A 118 8.26 2.72 4.56
CA LEU A 118 7.42 1.94 5.45
C LEU A 118 7.38 2.56 6.85
N GLU A 119 8.52 3.00 7.41
CA GLU A 119 8.55 3.71 8.70
C GLU A 119 7.76 5.02 8.68
N ILE A 120 7.89 5.82 7.61
CA ILE A 120 7.10 7.04 7.43
C ILE A 120 5.61 6.71 7.40
N ALA A 121 5.21 5.70 6.62
CA ALA A 121 3.83 5.26 6.53
C ALA A 121 3.30 4.74 7.88
N GLU A 122 4.09 3.96 8.61
CA GLU A 122 3.76 3.45 9.94
C GLU A 122 3.61 4.55 10.99
N SER A 123 4.36 5.65 10.88
CA SER A 123 4.25 6.79 11.80
C SER A 123 2.92 7.55 11.67
N GLY A 124 2.24 7.42 10.52
CA GLY A 124 1.00 8.13 10.23
C GLY A 124 -0.28 7.31 10.45
N ILE A 125 -0.18 5.99 10.57
CA ILE A 125 -1.30 5.03 10.66
C ILE A 125 -1.41 4.46 12.07
#